data_AF-A0A6G5RGP8-F1
#
_entry.id   AF-A0A6G5RGP8-F1
#
_cell.length_a   1.000
_cell.length_b   1.000
_cell.length_c   1.000
_cell.angle_alpha   90.00
_cell.angle_beta   90.00
_cell.angle_gamma   90.00
#
_symmetry.space_group_name_H-M   'P 1'
#
loop_
_entity.id
_entity.type
_entity.pdbx_description
1 polymer ?
#
loop_
_entity_poly.entity_id
_entity_poly.type
_entity_poly.pdbx_seq_one_letter_code
_entity_poly.pdbx_strand_id
1 'polypeptide(L)' 'MIQQIAHAEPGGDPAGVGLALAVAHELHAPAGRAPEVSAKAAKATRRAGRAATARRRTVRG' A
#
# COMPACT_ATOMS: atom_id res chain seq x y z
N MET A 1 7.44 -11.95 28.86
CA MET A 1 8.27 -12.60 27.82
C MET A 1 7.34 -13.02 26.69
N ILE A 2 7.54 -12.60 25.44
CA ILE A 2 6.65 -12.94 24.31
C ILE A 2 7.39 -13.91 23.39
N GLN A 3 6.76 -15.05 23.09
CA GLN A 3 7.28 -16.03 22.16
C GLN A 3 6.81 -15.69 20.75
N GLN A 4 7.75 -15.67 19.79
CA GLN A 4 7.41 -15.60 18.37
C GLN A 4 7.19 -17.03 17.86
N ILE A 5 6.01 -17.29 17.31
CA ILE A 5 5.67 -18.55 16.67
C ILE A 5 5.59 -18.29 15.17
N ALA A 6 6.39 -19.01 14.39
CA ALA A 6 6.34 -18.96 12.94
C ALA A 6 5.26 -19.93 12.43
N HIS A 7 4.30 -19.41 11.67
CA HIS A 7 3.30 -20.23 10.99
C HIS A 7 3.75 -20.45 9.55
N ALA A 8 4.08 -21.70 9.21
CA ALA A 8 4.34 -22.10 7.83
C ALA A 8 3.02 -22.53 7.19
N GLU A 9 2.34 -21.59 6.54
CA GLU A 9 1.16 -21.90 5.71
C GLU A 9 1.60 -22.27 4.29
N PRO A 10 1.09 -23.38 3.71
CA PRO A 10 1.30 -23.70 2.31
C PRO A 10 0.64 -22.65 1.40
N GLY A 11 1.20 -22.43 0.20
CA GLY A 11 0.60 -21.53 -0.80
C GLY A 11 1.02 -20.05 -0.72
N GLY A 12 2.07 -19.74 0.03
CA GLY A 12 2.68 -18.40 0.08
C GLY A 12 3.80 -18.17 -0.95
N ASP A 13 3.99 -19.06 -1.92
CA ASP A 13 5.04 -18.88 -2.92
C ASP A 13 4.74 -17.64 -3.79
N PRO A 14 5.71 -16.76 -4.05
CA PRO A 14 5.43 -15.48 -4.71
C PRO A 14 4.83 -15.63 -6.11
N ALA A 15 5.18 -16.69 -6.84
CA ALA A 15 4.67 -16.94 -8.19
C ALA A 15 3.21 -17.38 -8.18
N GLY A 16 2.86 -18.32 -7.29
CA GLY A 16 1.49 -18.79 -7.06
C GLY A 16 0.59 -17.69 -6.53
N VAL A 17 1.08 -16.85 -5.62
CA VAL A 17 0.34 -15.67 -5.14
C VAL A 17 0.09 -14.68 -6.28
N GLY A 18 1.10 -14.40 -7.11
CA GLY A 18 0.94 -13.53 -8.28
C GLY A 18 -0.10 -14.05 -9.27
N LEU A 19 -0.06 -15.34 -9.58
CA LEU A 19 -1.04 -16.01 -10.44
C LEU A 19 -2.45 -15.94 -9.86
N ALA A 20 -2.61 -16.25 -8.57
CA ALA A 20 -3.91 -16.22 -7.90
C ALA A 20 -4.52 -14.81 -7.92
N LEU A 21 -3.72 -13.77 -7.73
CA LEU A 21 -4.17 -12.38 -7.82
C LEU A 21 -4.60 -12.00 -9.24
N ALA A 22 -3.87 -12.47 -10.27
CA ALA A 22 -4.23 -12.23 -11.66
C ALA A 22 -5.57 -12.90 -12.00
N VAL A 23 -5.73 -14.19 -11.66
CA VAL A 23 -6.99 -14.92 -11.86
C VAL A 23 -8.13 -14.27 -11.09
N ALA A 24 -7.89 -13.87 -9.84
CA ALA A 24 -8.90 -13.18 -9.04
C ALA A 24 -9.34 -11.86 -9.68
N HIS A 25 -8.43 -11.11 -10.32
CA HIS A 25 -8.74 -9.87 -11.04
C HIS A 25 -9.60 -10.11 -12.28
N GLU A 26 -9.28 -11.16 -13.05
CA GLU A 26 -10.07 -11.56 -14.23
C GLU A 26 -11.50 -11.97 -13.83
N LEU A 27 -11.63 -12.72 -12.73
CA LEU A 27 -12.93 -13.15 -12.21
C LEU A 27 -13.69 -12.04 -11.48
N HIS A 28 -12.99 -11.09 -10.87
CA HIS A 28 -13.55 -10.02 -10.06
C HIS A 28 -12.98 -8.68 -10.49
N ALA A 29 -13.65 -8.05 -11.45
CA ALA A 29 -13.33 -6.68 -11.84
C ALA A 29 -13.31 -5.77 -10.60
N PRO A 30 -12.21 -5.03 -10.34
CA PRO A 30 -12.15 -4.16 -9.18
C PRO A 30 -13.21 -3.07 -9.29
N ALA A 31 -14.15 -3.05 -8.34
CA ALA A 31 -15.08 -1.95 -8.21
C ALA A 31 -14.32 -0.65 -7.88
N GLY A 32 -14.84 0.47 -8.37
CA GLY A 32 -14.30 1.80 -8.07
C GLY A 32 -14.19 2.01 -6.56
N ARG A 33 -13.04 2.49 -6.09
CA ARG A 33 -12.86 2.84 -4.68
C ARG A 33 -13.74 4.03 -4.33
N ALA A 34 -14.38 3.96 -3.16
CA ALA A 34 -15.19 5.04 -2.64
C ALA A 34 -14.39 6.36 -2.56
N PRO A 35 -15.03 7.53 -2.72
CA PRO A 35 -14.34 8.82 -2.82
C PRO A 35 -13.48 9.15 -1.60
N GLU A 36 -13.89 8.73 -0.40
CA GLU A 36 -13.14 8.86 0.84
C GLU A 36 -11.83 8.04 0.86
N VAL A 37 -11.75 6.99 0.03
CA VAL A 37 -10.58 6.12 -0.14
C VAL A 37 -9.79 6.50 -1.40
N SER A 38 -10.14 7.59 -2.08
CA SER A 38 -9.50 8.00 -3.32
C SER A 38 -8.00 8.20 -3.14
N ALA A 39 -7.21 7.42 -3.89
CA ALA A 39 -5.75 7.54 -3.92
C ALA A 39 -5.28 8.94 -4.34
N LYS A 40 -6.12 9.70 -5.03
CA LYS A 40 -5.86 11.10 -5.40
C LYS A 40 -5.75 12.00 -4.17
N ALA A 41 -6.63 11.81 -3.18
CA ALA A 41 -6.58 12.54 -1.91
C ALA A 41 -5.30 12.17 -1.12
N ALA A 42 -4.99 10.88 -1.03
CA ALA A 42 -3.77 10.41 -0.36
C ALA A 42 -2.46 10.89 -1.04
N LYS A 43 -2.45 11.00 -2.38
CA LYS A 43 -1.29 11.50 -3.15
C LYS A 43 -1.07 13.01 -2.94
N ALA A 44 -2.16 13.79 -2.85
CA ALA A 44 -2.09 15.22 -2.57
C ALA A 44 -1.47 15.50 -1.18
N THR A 45 -1.93 14.80 -0.15
CA THR A 45 -1.40 14.92 1.22
C THR A 45 0.09 14.59 1.31
N ARG A 46 0.55 13.52 0.64
CA ARG A 46 1.98 13.15 0.62
C ARG A 46 2.86 14.21 -0.03
N ARG A 47 2.41 14.81 -1.13
CA ARG A 47 3.17 15.87 -1.83
C ARG A 47 3.27 17.14 -0.98
N ALA A 48 2.17 17.52 -0.31
CA ALA A 48 2.15 18.66 0.60
C ALA A 48 3.10 18.45 1.79
N GLY A 49 3.10 17.26 2.40
CA GLY A 49 4.02 16.91 3.49
C GLY A 49 5.50 17.01 3.10
N ARG A 50 5.87 16.48 1.92
CA ARG A 50 7.24 16.60 1.38
C ARG A 50 7.65 18.07 1.16
N ALA A 51 6.76 18.89 0.60
CA ALA A 51 7.03 20.31 0.38
C ALA A 51 7.17 21.11 1.68
N ALA A 52 6.42 20.77 2.73
CA ALA A 52 6.54 21.40 4.05
C ALA A 52 7.85 21.01 4.76
N THR A 53 8.28 19.76 4.63
CA THR A 53 9.58 19.31 5.16
C THR A 53 10.75 19.97 4.43
N ALA A 54 10.68 20.11 3.10
CA ALA A 54 11.70 20.80 2.32
C ALA A 54 11.87 22.27 2.76
N ARG A 55 10.75 23.00 2.89
CA ARG A 55 10.75 24.40 3.36
C ARG A 55 11.31 24.57 4.78
N ARG A 56 11.06 23.61 5.68
CA ARG A 56 11.65 23.65 7.03
C ARG A 56 13.16 23.43 7.03
N ARG A 57 13.70 22.63 6.10
CA ARG A 57 15.16 22.45 5.97
C ARG A 57 15.84 23.70 5.42
N THR A 58 15.23 24.43 4.48
CA THR A 58 15.82 25.66 3.93
C THR A 58 15.79 26.84 4.90
N VAL A 59 14.89 26.85 5.89
CA VAL A 59 14.78 27.93 6.90
C VAL A 59 15.68 27.67 8.12
N ARG A 60 16.14 26.43 8.33
CA ARG A 60 16.98 26.03 9.48
C ARG A 60 18.45 25.83 9.11
N GLY A 61 18.84 26.17 7.89
CA GLY A 61 20.24 26.30 7.46
C GLY A 61 20.52 27.77 7.20
#